data_AF-X1P903-F1
#
_entry.id   AF-X1P903-F1
#
_cell.length_a   1.000
_cell.length_b   1.000
_cell.length_c   1.000
_cell.angle_alpha   90.00
_cell.angle_beta   90.00
_cell.angle_gamma   90.00
#
_symmetry.space_group_name_H-M   'P 1'
#
loop_
_entity.id
_entity.type
_entity.pdbx_description
1 polymer ?
#
loop_
_entity_poly.entity_id
_entity_poly.type
_entity_poly.pdbx_seq_one_letter_code
_entity_poly.pdbx_strand_id
1 'polypeptide(L)'
;WPDKAVDLMDEAMSSLRLEIESEPTELDELKREVQKLEIEKEGLKSEKTSDSQKKLRGICRSLADIKEKAQALELKWKTEKELIQKIKNLKKEADSLRSICETSQREANL
;
A
#
# COMPACT_ATOMS: atom_id res chain seq x y z
N TRP A 1 14.12 -23.50 -24.18
CA TRP A 1 12.71 -23.91 -24.21
C TRP A 1 11.86 -22.73 -23.80
N PRO A 2 10.70 -22.52 -24.45
CA PRO A 2 9.78 -21.41 -24.17
C PRO A 2 9.35 -21.29 -22.70
N ASP A 3 9.31 -22.41 -21.96
CA ASP A 3 8.96 -22.47 -20.54
C ASP A 3 9.78 -21.54 -19.64
N LYS A 4 11.10 -21.55 -19.77
CA LYS A 4 11.97 -20.86 -18.80
C LYS A 4 11.86 -19.33 -18.85
N ALA A 5 11.45 -18.79 -20.00
CA ALA A 5 11.19 -17.37 -20.16
C ALA A 5 9.83 -16.97 -19.57
N VAL A 6 8.84 -17.89 -19.63
CA VAL A 6 7.52 -17.70 -19.03
C VAL A 6 7.60 -17.78 -17.51
N ASP A 7 8.34 -18.76 -16.97
CA ASP A 7 8.52 -18.91 -15.51
C ASP A 7 9.20 -17.68 -14.87
N LEU A 8 10.24 -17.13 -15.52
CA LEU A 8 10.91 -15.90 -15.06
C LEU A 8 9.98 -14.68 -15.10
N MET A 9 9.08 -14.61 -16.09
CA MET A 9 8.07 -13.54 -16.16
C MET A 9 7.01 -13.71 -15.07
N ASP A 10 6.57 -14.93 -14.78
CA ASP A 10 5.59 -15.21 -13.73
C ASP A 10 6.16 -14.98 -12.32
N GLU A 11 7.45 -15.28 -12.10
CA GLU A 11 8.17 -14.93 -10.87
C GLU A 11 8.32 -13.42 -10.71
N ALA A 12 8.72 -12.70 -11.76
CA ALA A 12 8.84 -11.24 -11.73
C ALA A 12 7.48 -10.57 -11.50
N MET A 13 6.41 -11.06 -12.15
CA MET A 13 5.04 -10.60 -11.92
C MET A 13 4.54 -10.90 -10.51
N SER A 14 4.93 -12.05 -9.93
CA SER A 14 4.55 -12.42 -8.56
C SER A 14 5.30 -11.58 -7.51
N SER A 15 6.58 -11.29 -7.73
CA SER A 15 7.37 -10.42 -6.87
C SER A 15 6.85 -8.97 -6.89
N LEU A 16 6.59 -8.44 -8.09
CA LEU A 16 5.98 -7.11 -8.28
C LEU A 16 4.60 -7.04 -7.62
N ARG A 17 3.82 -8.12 -7.65
CA ARG A 17 2.52 -8.20 -6.98
C ARG A 17 2.65 -8.09 -5.46
N LEU A 18 3.65 -8.74 -4.89
CA LEU A 18 3.94 -8.71 -3.46
C LEU A 18 4.35 -7.31 -3.01
N GLU A 19 5.16 -6.63 -3.81
CA GLU A 19 5.61 -5.25 -3.57
C GLU A 19 4.44 -4.25 -3.61
N ILE A 20 3.53 -4.39 -4.58
CA ILE A 20 2.29 -3.60 -4.69
C ILE A 20 1.32 -3.87 -3.53
N GLU A 21 1.23 -5.12 -3.07
CA GLU A 21 0.33 -5.50 -1.98
C GLU A 21 0.86 -5.11 -0.60
N SER A 22 2.18 -4.95 -0.47
CA SER A 22 2.87 -4.52 0.74
C SER A 22 2.69 -3.03 1.00
N GLU A 23 2.76 -2.66 2.28
CA GLU A 23 2.70 -1.26 2.70
C GLU A 23 3.95 -0.52 2.19
N PRO A 24 3.84 0.71 1.65
CA PRO A 24 5.00 1.47 1.21
C PRO A 24 6.01 1.64 2.35
N THR A 25 7.30 1.41 2.08
CA THR A 25 8.36 1.56 3.09
C THR A 25 8.34 2.95 3.72
N GLU A 26 8.06 3.98 2.92
CA GLU A 26 7.90 5.36 3.39
C GLU A 26 6.75 5.51 4.41
N LEU A 27 5.65 4.75 4.28
CA LEU A 27 4.54 4.77 5.23
C LEU A 27 4.92 4.06 6.55
N ASP A 28 5.65 2.94 6.48
CA ASP A 28 6.18 2.25 7.68
C ASP A 28 7.16 3.15 8.44
N GLU A 29 8.06 3.85 7.72
CA GLU A 29 9.00 4.81 8.30
C GLU A 29 8.28 5.95 9.02
N LEU A 30 7.28 6.58 8.37
CA LEU A 30 6.47 7.63 8.99
C LEU A 30 5.74 7.13 10.23
N LYS A 31 5.18 5.91 10.21
CA LYS A 31 4.50 5.30 11.38
C LYS A 31 5.47 5.07 12.54
N ARG A 32 6.68 4.57 12.27
CA ARG A 32 7.73 4.40 13.29
C ARG A 32 8.15 5.73 13.88
N GLU A 33 8.25 6.78 13.07
CA GLU A 33 8.60 8.11 13.54
C GLU A 33 7.49 8.71 14.43
N VAL A 34 6.22 8.54 14.06
CA VAL A 34 5.07 8.89 14.91
C VAL A 34 5.16 8.19 16.26
N GLN A 35 5.42 6.88 16.29
CA GLN A 35 5.54 6.12 17.55
C GLN A 35 6.67 6.65 18.44
N LYS A 36 7.84 6.95 17.86
CA LYS A 36 8.96 7.53 18.62
C LYS A 36 8.58 8.87 19.26
N LEU A 37 7.95 9.77 18.48
CA LEU A 37 7.53 11.08 18.97
C LEU A 37 6.40 10.99 20.01
N GLU A 38 5.51 9.99 19.92
CA GLU A 38 4.47 9.75 20.93
C GLU A 38 5.07 9.29 22.26
N ILE A 39 6.08 8.41 22.22
CA ILE A 39 6.83 7.99 23.42
C ILE A 39 7.54 9.19 24.05
N GLU A 40 8.25 10.00 23.24
CA GLU A 40 8.94 11.19 23.72
C GLU A 40 7.97 12.21 24.34
N LYS A 41 6.81 12.42 23.69
CA LYS A 41 5.74 13.27 24.21
C LYS A 41 5.24 12.78 25.57
N GLU A 42 5.02 11.47 25.75
CA GLU A 42 4.53 10.93 27.02
C GLU A 42 5.58 11.06 28.13
N GLY A 43 6.86 10.83 27.82
CA GLY A 43 7.96 11.09 28.75
C GLY A 43 8.01 12.54 29.22
N LEU A 44 7.86 13.50 28.31
CA LEU A 44 7.90 14.93 28.60
C LEU A 44 6.65 15.47 29.32
N LYS A 45 5.51 14.77 29.27
CA LYS A 45 4.30 15.19 30.03
C LYS A 45 4.50 15.15 31.54
N SER A 46 5.37 14.25 32.00
CA SER A 46 5.68 14.07 33.43
C SER A 46 6.56 15.21 33.97
N GLU A 47 7.29 15.91 33.09
CA GLU A 47 8.15 17.03 33.41
C GLU A 47 7.44 18.37 33.14
N LYS A 48 7.21 19.20 34.17
CA LYS A 48 6.51 20.50 34.05
C LYS A 48 7.45 21.71 34.06
N THR A 49 8.60 21.62 33.40
CA THR A 49 9.54 22.75 33.29
C THR A 49 9.21 23.62 32.08
N SER A 50 9.69 24.88 32.06
CA SER A 50 9.53 25.77 30.90
C SER A 50 10.12 25.16 29.63
N ASP A 51 11.25 24.45 29.75
CA ASP A 51 11.93 23.82 28.62
C ASP A 51 11.21 22.58 28.11
N SER A 52 10.65 21.75 29.01
CA SER A 52 9.83 20.59 28.60
C SER A 52 8.56 21.05 27.86
N GLN A 53 7.93 22.16 28.28
CA GLN A 53 6.79 22.73 27.56
C GLN A 53 7.13 23.27 26.17
N LYS A 54 8.33 23.82 25.97
CA LYS A 54 8.80 24.25 24.63
C LYS A 54 9.04 23.05 23.72
N LYS A 55 9.73 22.01 24.23
CA LYS A 55 9.96 20.76 23.48
C LYS A 55 8.66 20.05 23.12
N LEU A 56 7.72 19.96 24.07
CA LEU A 56 6.42 19.31 23.86
C LEU A 56 5.60 20.02 22.77
N ARG A 57 5.66 21.36 22.68
CA ARG A 57 5.05 22.10 21.56
C ARG A 57 5.69 21.77 20.22
N GLY A 58 7.02 21.67 20.16
CA GLY A 58 7.76 21.24 18.96
C GLY A 58 7.34 19.84 18.52
N ILE A 59 7.34 18.88 19.43
CA ILE A 59 6.95 17.48 19.17
C ILE A 59 5.50 17.38 18.70
N CYS A 60 4.57 18.12 19.31
CA CYS A 60 3.17 18.14 18.88
C CYS A 60 3.03 18.68 17.44
N ARG A 61 3.83 19.67 17.05
CA ARG A 61 3.84 20.20 15.68
C ARG A 61 4.38 19.16 14.70
N SER A 62 5.54 18.57 14.99
CA SER A 62 6.11 17.51 14.15
C SER A 62 5.18 16.30 14.03
N LEU A 63 4.50 15.91 15.11
CA LEU A 63 3.50 14.84 15.08
C LEU A 63 2.34 15.16 14.15
N ALA A 64 1.85 16.41 14.15
CA ALA A 64 0.78 16.82 13.24
C ALA A 64 1.25 16.74 11.78
N ASP A 65 2.43 17.30 11.49
CA ASP A 65 3.00 17.32 10.13
C ASP A 65 3.25 15.90 9.59
N ILE A 66 3.80 15.00 10.42
CA ILE A 66 4.09 13.61 10.01
C ILE A 66 2.80 12.81 9.87
N LYS A 67 1.81 13.00 10.75
CA LYS A 67 0.51 12.33 10.63
C LYS A 67 -0.23 12.74 9.36
N GLU A 68 -0.18 14.01 8.99
CA GLU A 68 -0.80 14.50 7.74
C GLU A 68 -0.13 13.86 6.51
N LYS A 69 1.21 13.80 6.48
CA LYS A 69 1.95 13.12 5.41
C LYS A 69 1.62 11.64 5.32
N ALA A 70 1.60 10.95 6.46
CA ALA A 70 1.26 9.53 6.52
C ALA A 70 -0.16 9.27 6.00
N GLN A 71 -1.14 10.07 6.42
CA GLN A 71 -2.53 9.96 5.94
C GLN A 71 -2.64 10.20 4.44
N ALA A 72 -1.96 11.22 3.90
CA ALA A 72 -1.98 11.50 2.48
C ALA A 72 -1.38 10.36 1.65
N LEU A 73 -0.27 9.77 2.11
CA LEU A 73 0.38 8.65 1.46
C LEU A 73 -0.47 7.37 1.55
N GLU A 74 -1.04 7.09 2.71
CA GLU A 74 -1.93 5.94 2.93
C GLU A 74 -3.18 6.02 2.03
N LEU A 75 -3.78 7.20 1.87
CA LEU A 75 -4.93 7.40 1.00
C LEU A 75 -4.58 7.13 -0.47
N LYS A 76 -3.44 7.66 -0.94
CA LYS A 76 -2.97 7.40 -2.30
C LYS A 76 -2.74 5.91 -2.53
N TRP A 77 -2.02 5.26 -1.63
CA TRP A 77 -1.75 3.82 -1.72
C TRP A 77 -3.02 2.98 -1.74
N LYS A 78 -4.00 3.26 -0.87
CA LYS A 78 -5.30 2.57 -0.89
C LYS A 78 -6.02 2.76 -2.22
N THR A 79 -6.04 3.98 -2.74
CA THR A 79 -6.67 4.30 -4.03
C THR A 79 -6.02 3.53 -5.18
N GLU A 80 -4.68 3.48 -5.21
CA GLU A 80 -3.94 2.72 -6.22
C GLU A 80 -4.22 1.22 -6.11
N LYS A 81 -4.22 0.68 -4.89
CA LYS A 81 -4.53 -0.74 -4.64
C LYS A 81 -5.95 -1.11 -5.11
N GLU A 82 -6.94 -0.27 -4.82
CA GLU A 82 -8.31 -0.45 -5.29
C GLU A 82 -8.41 -0.43 -6.82
N LEU A 83 -7.72 0.52 -7.48
CA LEU A 83 -7.68 0.60 -8.94
C LEU A 83 -7.07 -0.64 -9.57
N ILE A 84 -5.94 -1.12 -9.03
CA ILE A 84 -5.28 -2.34 -9.50
C ILE A 84 -6.21 -3.55 -9.32
N GLN A 85 -6.89 -3.65 -8.18
CA GLN A 85 -7.84 -4.74 -7.94
C GLN A 85 -9.01 -4.69 -8.91
N LYS A 86 -9.54 -3.50 -9.21
CA LYS A 86 -10.60 -3.30 -10.19
C LYS A 86 -10.17 -3.73 -11.59
N ILE A 87 -8.96 -3.36 -12.03
CA ILE A 87 -8.40 -3.77 -13.32
C ILE A 87 -8.24 -5.29 -13.39
N LYS A 88 -7.73 -5.92 -12.32
CA LYS A 88 -7.60 -7.39 -12.26
C LYS A 88 -8.96 -8.08 -12.39
N ASN A 89 -9.99 -7.58 -11.71
CA ASN A 89 -11.34 -8.15 -11.79
C ASN A 89 -11.93 -8.00 -13.20
N LEU A 90 -11.82 -6.82 -13.81
CA LEU A 90 -12.28 -6.58 -15.18
C LEU A 90 -11.57 -7.50 -16.20
N LYS A 91 -10.26 -7.71 -16.03
CA LYS A 91 -9.51 -8.64 -16.90
C LYS A 91 -10.00 -10.07 -16.76
N LYS A 92 -10.22 -10.55 -15.53
CA LYS A 92 -10.78 -11.88 -15.27
C LYS A 92 -12.16 -12.05 -15.90
N GLU A 93 -13.01 -11.03 -15.80
CA GLU A 93 -14.34 -11.05 -16.41
C GLU A 93 -14.26 -11.10 -17.94
N ALA A 94 -13.39 -10.29 -18.55
CA ALA A 94 -13.16 -10.29 -20.00
C ALA A 94 -12.63 -11.66 -20.49
N ASP A 95 -11.69 -12.27 -19.79
CA ASP A 95 -11.15 -13.58 -20.14
C ASP A 95 -12.20 -14.69 -19.96
N SER A 96 -13.05 -14.60 -18.92
CA SER A 96 -14.19 -15.52 -18.74
C SER A 96 -15.20 -15.41 -19.88
N LEU A 97 -15.55 -14.19 -20.30
CA LEU A 97 -16.48 -13.97 -21.41
C LEU A 97 -15.93 -14.49 -22.74
N ARG A 98 -14.63 -14.29 -22.99
CA ARG A 98 -13.95 -14.86 -24.16
C ARG A 98 -14.02 -16.39 -24.17
N SER A 99 -13.71 -17.02 -23.03
CA SER A 99 -13.79 -18.46 -22.89
C SER A 99 -15.21 -18.98 -23.16
N ILE A 100 -16.23 -18.33 -22.61
CA ILE A 100 -17.65 -18.67 -22.89
C ILE A 100 -17.96 -18.56 -24.38
N CYS A 101 -17.57 -17.45 -25.04
CA CYS A 101 -17.77 -17.29 -26.48
C CYS A 101 -17.08 -18.39 -27.29
N GLU A 102 -15.84 -18.75 -26.96
CA GLU A 102 -15.11 -19.82 -27.64
C GLU A 102 -15.79 -21.18 -27.46
N THR A 103 -16.27 -21.48 -26.26
CA THR A 103 -17.03 -22.72 -25.97
C THR A 103 -18.33 -22.75 -26.76
N SER A 104 -19.15 -21.70 -26.69
CA SER A 104 -20.42 -21.62 -27.43
C SER A 104 -20.22 -21.68 -28.94
N GLN A 105 -19.15 -21.10 -29.47
CA GLN A 105 -18.82 -21.18 -30.90
C GLN A 105 -18.41 -22.60 -31.31
N ARG A 106 -17.74 -23.36 -30.43
CA ARG A 106 -17.43 -24.78 -30.69
C ARG A 106 -18.68 -25.65 -30.64
N GLU A 107 -19.56 -25.43 -29.66
CA GLU A 107 -20.82 -26.18 -29.52
C GLU A 107 -21.78 -25.91 -30.70
N ALA A 108 -21.82 -24.70 -31.23
CA ALA A 108 -22.65 -24.37 -32.39
C ALA A 108 -22.13 -24.90 -33.74
N ASN A 109 -20.86 -25.34 -33.80
CA ASN A 109 -20.23 -25.93 -34.98
C ASN A 109 -20.16 -27.47 -34.92
N LEU A 110 -20.80 -28.08 -33.92
CA LEU A 110 -21.05 -29.53 -33.80
C LEU A 110 -22.50 -29.86 -34.18
#